data_AF-A0A1B7UFX6-F1
#
_entry.id   AF-A0A1B7UFX6-F1
#
_cell.length_a   1.000
_cell.length_b   1.000
_cell.length_c   1.000
_cell.angle_alpha   90.00
_cell.angle_beta   90.00
_cell.angle_gamma   90.00
#
_symmetry.space_group_name_H-M   'P 1'
#
loop_
_entity.id
_entity.type
_entity.pdbx_description
1 polymer ?
#
loop_
_entity_poly.entity_id
_entity_poly.type
_entity_poly.pdbx_seq_one_letter_code
_entity_poly.pdbx_strand_id
1 'polypeptide(L)' 'MIVMELLPNFNELFVAFGVLYFWYAPLILIFSRPGLNFAQRLRWGIVCLALSWLSYFWLKQQQKS' A
#
# COMPACT_ATOMS: atom_id res chain seq x y z
N MET A 1 -15.68 26.22 -18.88
CA MET A 1 -14.35 26.13 -18.22
C MET A 1 -14.51 25.58 -16.80
N ILE A 2 -15.08 24.38 -16.60
CA ILE A 2 -15.24 23.75 -15.25
C ILE A 2 -15.17 22.20 -15.27
N VAL A 3 -15.26 21.52 -16.43
CA VAL A 3 -15.41 20.04 -16.45
C VAL A 3 -14.06 19.29 -16.52
N MET A 4 -12.96 19.97 -16.86
CA MET A 4 -11.67 19.33 -17.19
C MET A 4 -10.72 19.15 -15.98
N GLU A 5 -11.17 19.39 -14.75
CA GLU A 5 -10.35 19.23 -13.54
C GLU A 5 -10.83 18.09 -12.62
N LEU A 6 -11.92 17.39 -12.97
CA LEU A 6 -12.56 16.39 -12.10
C LEU A 6 -12.13 14.94 -12.39
N LEU A 7 -11.32 14.71 -13.42
CA LEU A 7 -10.73 13.40 -13.69
C LEU A 7 -9.33 13.40 -13.05
N PRO A 8 -9.11 12.64 -11.96
CA PRO A 8 -7.75 12.46 -11.47
C PRO A 8 -6.93 11.90 -12.61
N ASN A 9 -5.70 12.41 -12.77
CA ASN A 9 -4.81 11.95 -13.82
C ASN A 9 -4.74 10.41 -13.73
N PHE A 10 -5.15 9.69 -14.78
CA PHE A 10 -5.32 8.23 -14.71
C PHE A 10 -4.04 7.53 -14.20
N ASN A 11 -2.87 8.12 -14.48
CA ASN A 11 -1.59 7.69 -13.92
C ASN A 11 -1.52 7.83 -12.40
N GLU A 12 -1.95 8.94 -11.82
CA GLU A 12 -1.98 9.12 -10.36
C GLU A 12 -2.97 8.16 -9.70
N LEU A 13 -4.13 7.94 -10.33
CA LEU A 13 -5.09 6.91 -9.91
C LEU A 13 -4.46 5.52 -9.91
N PHE A 14 -3.75 5.15 -10.97
CA PHE A 14 -3.09 3.85 -11.09
C PHE A 14 -1.97 3.67 -10.05
N VAL A 15 -1.20 4.73 -9.79
CA VAL A 15 -0.16 4.74 -8.75
C VAL A 15 -0.80 4.62 -7.37
N ALA A 16 -1.88 5.37 -7.09
CA ALA A 16 -2.59 5.29 -5.82
C ALA A 16 -3.18 3.89 -5.58
N PHE A 17 -3.83 3.29 -6.58
CA PHE A 17 -4.32 1.92 -6.51
C PHE A 17 -3.19 0.90 -6.35
N GLY A 18 -2.08 1.07 -7.07
CA GLY A 18 -0.90 0.21 -6.96
C GLY A 18 -0.31 0.23 -5.56
N VAL A 19 -0.17 1.43 -4.96
CA VAL A 19 0.34 1.62 -3.60
C VAL A 19 -0.62 1.02 -2.56
N LEU A 20 -1.92 1.30 -2.67
CA LEU A 20 -2.93 0.72 -1.78
C LEU A 20 -2.92 -0.81 -1.87
N TYR A 21 -2.87 -1.37 -3.08
CA TYR A 21 -2.81 -2.81 -3.28
C TYR A 21 -1.54 -3.40 -2.65
N PHE A 22 -0.37 -2.79 -2.87
CA PHE A 22 0.89 -3.24 -2.28
C PHE A 22 0.90 -3.20 -0.74
N TRP A 23 0.18 -2.26 -0.13
CA TRP A 23 0.10 -2.15 1.32
C TRP A 23 -0.93 -3.10 1.94
N TYR A 24 -2.10 -3.26 1.31
CA TYR A 24 -3.20 -4.04 1.88
C TYR A 24 -3.19 -5.51 1.46
N ALA A 25 -2.70 -5.87 0.27
CA ALA A 25 -2.66 -7.26 -0.18
C ALA A 25 -1.83 -8.18 0.74
N PRO A 26 -0.63 -7.79 1.23
CA PRO A 26 0.13 -8.61 2.16
C PRO A 26 -0.60 -8.83 3.47
N LEU A 27 -1.26 -7.79 4.00
CA LEU A 27 -2.06 -7.87 5.21
C LEU A 27 -3.22 -8.86 5.02
N ILE A 28 -3.99 -8.72 3.94
CA ILE A 28 -5.09 -9.64 3.62
C ILE A 28 -4.58 -11.08 3.51
N LEU A 29 -3.48 -11.32 2.80
CA LEU A 29 -2.88 -12.66 2.66
C LEU A 29 -2.47 -13.28 4.01
N ILE A 30 -1.94 -12.49 4.94
CA ILE A 30 -1.56 -12.97 6.28
C ILE A 30 -2.80 -13.30 7.12
N PHE A 31 -3.81 -12.43 7.09
CA PHE A 31 -5.04 -12.61 7.88
C PHE A 31 -5.91 -13.75 7.34
N SER A 32 -5.91 -13.97 6.02
CA SER A 32 -6.66 -15.03 5.38
C SER A 32 -5.99 -16.40 5.46
N ARG A 33 -4.72 -16.51 5.91
CA ARG A 33 -3.99 -17.78 5.92
C ARG A 33 -4.48 -18.70 7.07
N PRO A 34 -5.14 -19.82 6.76
CA PRO A 34 -5.47 -20.81 7.78
C PRO A 34 -4.17 -21.50 8.22
N GLY A 35 -3.91 -21.57 9.53
CA GLY A 35 -2.71 -22.20 10.10
C GLY A 35 -1.70 -21.25 10.77
N LEU A 36 -1.87 -19.93 10.64
CA LEU A 36 -1.08 -18.96 11.42
C LEU A 36 -1.75 -18.67 12.76
N ASN A 37 -1.01 -18.85 13.86
CA ASN A 37 -1.43 -18.43 15.20
C ASN A 37 -1.54 -16.90 15.29
N PHE A 38 -2.37 -16.40 16.21
CA PHE A 38 -2.62 -14.97 16.38
C PHE A 38 -1.33 -14.14 16.56
N ALA A 39 -0.39 -14.62 17.38
CA ALA A 39 0.91 -13.97 17.58
C ALA A 39 1.75 -13.90 16.29
N GLN A 40 1.68 -14.92 15.44
CA GLN A 40 2.39 -14.92 14.15
C GLN A 40 1.72 -13.96 13.16
N ARG A 41 0.39 -13.89 13.13
CA ARG A 41 -0.35 -12.91 12.31
C ARG A 41 0.02 -11.48 12.67
N LEU A 42 0.10 -11.17 13.96
CA LEU A 42 0.55 -9.86 14.46
C LEU A 42 1.99 -9.56 14.06
N ARG A 43 2.91 -10.52 14.26
CA ARG A 43 4.33 -10.35 13.90
C ARG A 43 4.50 -10.06 12.41
N TRP A 44 3.83 -10.83 11.55
CA TRP A 44 3.85 -10.60 10.10
C TRP A 44 3.11 -9.32 9.70
N GLY A 45 2.02 -8.97 10.38
CA GLY A 45 1.32 -7.70 10.17
C GLY A 45 2.21 -6.49 10.46
N ILE A 46 3.00 -6.53 11.53
CA ILE A 46 3.98 -5.48 11.85
C ILE A 46 5.07 -5.38 10.77
N VAL A 47 5.57 -6.53 10.28
CA VAL A 47 6.55 -6.54 9.18
C VAL A 47 5.96 -5.92 7.91
N CYS A 48 4.71 -6.21 7.56
CA CYS A 48 4.03 -5.59 6.44
C CYS A 48 3.87 -4.08 6.64
N LEU A 49 3.48 -3.62 7.82
CA LEU A 49 3.38 -2.18 8.12
C LEU A 49 4.74 -1.48 8.00
N ALA A 50 5.82 -2.10 8.48
CA ALA A 50 7.18 -1.56 8.38
C ALA A 50 7.64 -1.46 6.92
N LEU A 51 7.38 -2.48 6.10
CA LEU A 51 7.68 -2.46 4.66
C LEU A 51 6.84 -1.43 3.91
N SER A 52 5.56 -1.28 4.26
CA SER A 52 4.69 -0.24 3.71
C SER A 52 5.22 1.16 4.02
N TRP A 53 5.69 1.38 5.24
CA TRP A 53 6.32 2.64 5.64
C TRP A 53 7.63 2.90 4.88
N LEU A 54 8.47 1.87 4.72
CA LEU A 54 9.71 1.98 3.96
C LEU A 54 9.44 2.33 2.49
N SER A 55 8.44 1.69 1.87
CA SER A 55 8.08 1.97 0.48
C SER A 55 7.50 3.37 0.32
N TYR A 56 6.71 3.87 1.28
CA TYR A 56 6.29 5.27 1.31
C TYR A 56 7.47 6.24 1.33
N PHE A 57 8.44 6.00 2.22
CA PHE A 57 9.61 6.87 2.35
C PHE A 57 10.43 6.89 1.07
N TRP A 58 10.61 5.73 0.44
CA TRP A 58 11.32 5.60 -0.82
C TRP A 58 10.60 6.32 -1.96
N LEU A 59 9.27 6.18 -2.06
CA LEU A 59 8.45 6.88 -3.05
C LEU A 59 8.50 8.40 -2.88
N LYS A 60 8.45 8.87 -1.63
CA LYS A 60 8.59 10.28 -1.28
C LYS A 60 9.97 10.84 -1.64
N GLN A 61 11.01 10.01 -1.55
CA GLN A 61 12.37 10.39 -1.96
C GLN A 61 12.48 10.52 -3.48
N GLN A 62 11.84 9.62 -4.25
CA GLN A 62 11.79 9.66 -5.71
C GLN A 62 11.03 10.88 -6.25
N GLN A 63 9.97 11.34 -5.55
CA GLN A 63 9.22 12.54 -5.95
C GLN A 63 9.95 13.87 -5.71
N LYS A 64 11.10 13.87 -5.02
CA LYS A 64 11.90 15.07 -4.76
C LYS A 64 13.11 15.23 -5.69
N SER A 65 13.40 14.24 -6.53
CA SER A 65 14.50 14.27 -7.51
C SER A 65 14.00 14.65 -8.89
#